data_AF-A0A6N2DX61-F1
#
_entry.id   AF-A0A6N2DX61-F1
#
_cell.length_a   1.000
_cell.length_b   1.000
_cell.length_c   1.000
_cell.angle_alpha   90.00
_cell.angle_beta   90.00
_cell.angle_gamma   90.00
#
_symmetry.space_group_name_H-M   'P 1'
#
loop_
_entity.id
_entity.type
_entity.pdbx_description
1 polymer ?
#
loop_
_entity_poly.entity_id
_entity_poly.type
_entity_poly.pdbx_seq_one_letter_code
_entity_poly.pdbx_strand_id
1 'polypeptide(L)' 'MSPRQSNKAGKGKRRTHKRRNPAAAALANPRFRPRTEPTRKGKGAAVRRRDKRVPPPDEEDDSG' A
#
# COMPACT_ATOMS: atom_id res chain seq x y z
N MET A 1 41.32 -6.38 -53.56
CA MET A 1 40.54 -5.23 -53.08
C MET A 1 39.06 -5.52 -53.30
N SER A 2 38.30 -5.81 -52.24
CA SER A 2 36.83 -5.69 -52.26
C SER A 2 36.36 -5.13 -50.91
N PRO A 3 35.40 -4.20 -50.90
CA PRO A 3 35.06 -3.42 -49.72
C PRO A 3 34.29 -4.29 -48.71
N ARG A 4 34.81 -4.32 -47.47
CA ARG A 4 34.20 -4.90 -46.28
C ARG A 4 32.86 -4.19 -46.01
N GLN A 5 31.77 -4.72 -46.55
CA GLN A 5 30.43 -4.17 -46.32
C GLN A 5 30.09 -4.30 -44.83
N SER A 6 30.24 -3.18 -44.13
CA SER A 6 29.98 -3.05 -42.70
C SER A 6 28.47 -3.05 -42.45
N ASN A 7 27.91 -4.20 -42.08
CA ASN A 7 26.57 -4.27 -41.49
C ASN A 7 26.60 -3.73 -40.05
N LYS A 8 26.75 -2.40 -39.90
CA LYS A 8 26.37 -1.67 -38.67
C LYS A 8 24.87 -1.35 -38.70
N ALA A 9 24.05 -2.24 -39.24
CA ALA A 9 22.61 -2.11 -39.28
C ALA A 9 22.01 -2.81 -38.05
N GLY A 10 21.91 -2.08 -36.94
CA GLY A 10 21.37 -2.67 -35.72
C GLY A 10 21.67 -1.90 -34.45
N LYS A 11 21.92 -0.58 -34.51
CA LYS A 11 21.82 0.24 -33.29
C LYS A 11 20.34 0.40 -32.97
N GLY A 12 19.75 -0.66 -32.41
CA GLY A 12 18.42 -0.64 -31.83
C GLY A 12 18.31 0.60 -30.97
N LYS A 13 17.29 1.42 -31.26
CA LYS A 13 17.01 2.66 -30.54
C LYS A 13 16.85 2.31 -29.06
N ARG A 14 17.94 2.39 -28.29
CA ARG A 14 17.89 2.36 -26.82
C ARG A 14 17.05 3.57 -26.44
N ARG A 15 15.77 3.34 -26.11
CA ARG A 15 14.92 4.37 -25.51
C ARG A 15 15.70 4.91 -24.32
N THR A 16 16.08 6.17 -24.40
CA THR A 16 16.68 6.89 -23.28
C THR A 16 15.61 6.95 -22.21
N HIS A 17 15.64 5.99 -21.28
CA HIS A 17 14.84 6.08 -20.08
C HIS A 17 15.20 7.42 -19.43
N LYS A 18 14.24 8.36 -19.44
CA LYS A 18 14.32 9.58 -18.65
C LYS A 18 14.82 9.15 -17.28
N ARG A 19 15.96 9.68 -16.83
CA ARG A 19 16.55 9.36 -15.54
C ARG A 19 15.49 9.68 -14.49
N ARG A 20 14.74 8.67 -14.07
CA ARG A 20 13.74 8.83 -13.02
C ARG A 20 14.54 9.13 -11.78
N ASN A 21 14.23 10.24 -11.11
CA ASN A 21 14.84 10.57 -9.84
C ASN A 21 14.60 9.39 -8.89
N PRO A 22 15.66 8.66 -8.46
CA PRO A 22 15.48 7.45 -7.66
C PRO A 22 14.82 7.75 -6.32
N ALA A 23 15.06 8.93 -5.74
CA ALA A 23 14.39 9.36 -4.51
C ALA A 23 12.89 9.57 -4.72
N ALA A 24 12.49 10.19 -5.84
CA ALA A 24 11.07 10.35 -6.18
C ALA A 24 10.37 9.01 -6.42
N ALA A 25 11.06 8.05 -7.05
CA ALA A 25 10.54 6.70 -7.23
C ALA A 25 10.41 5.94 -5.90
N ALA A 26 11.33 6.15 -4.96
CA ALA A 26 11.27 5.56 -3.63
C ALA A 26 10.08 6.10 -2.83
N LEU A 27 9.84 7.42 -2.84
CA LEU A 27 8.72 8.05 -2.12
C LEU A 27 7.34 7.68 -2.67
N ALA A 28 7.25 7.34 -3.97
CA ALA A 28 6.01 6.85 -4.57
C ALA A 28 5.65 5.42 -4.13
N ASN A 29 6.52 4.73 -3.39
CA ASN A 29 6.23 3.40 -2.87
C ASN A 29 5.13 3.47 -1.78
N PRO A 30 4.06 2.64 -1.85
CA PRO A 30 3.01 2.59 -0.83
C PRO A 30 3.50 2.43 0.61
N ARG A 31 4.70 1.88 0.80
CA ARG A 31 5.35 1.74 2.12
C ARG A 31 5.58 3.09 2.80
N PHE A 32 5.87 4.15 2.05
CA PHE A 32 6.15 5.49 2.56
C PHE A 32 4.94 6.42 2.51
N ARG A 33 3.72 5.88 2.29
CA ARG A 33 2.51 6.70 2.35
C ARG A 33 2.34 7.31 3.75
N PRO A 34 1.88 8.57 3.87
CA PRO A 34 1.60 9.17 5.17
C PRO A 34 0.55 8.32 5.90
N ARG A 35 0.80 8.06 7.18
CA ARG A 35 -0.13 7.36 8.06
C ARG A 35 -0.80 8.37 8.96
N THR A 36 -2.12 8.33 9.01
CA THR A 36 -2.90 9.12 9.96
C THR A 36 -3.05 8.33 11.25
N GLU A 37 -2.70 8.93 12.38
CA GLU A 37 -2.95 8.31 13.68
C GLU A 37 -4.45 8.32 14.01
N PRO A 38 -4.98 7.24 14.63
CA PRO A 38 -6.36 7.22 15.06
C PRO A 38 -6.59 8.24 16.17
N THR A 39 -7.65 9.04 16.03
CA THR A 39 -8.02 10.05 17.02
C THR A 39 -8.71 9.40 18.21
N ARG A 40 -8.41 9.87 19.43
CA ARG A 40 -9.08 9.39 20.66
C ARG A 40 -10.46 10.02 20.86
N LYS A 41 -10.72 11.19 20.26
CA LYS A 41 -11.97 11.97 20.37
C LYS A 41 -12.25 12.69 19.04
N GLY A 42 -13.50 13.04 18.80
CA GLY A 42 -13.93 13.79 17.61
C GLY A 42 -14.22 12.91 16.39
N LYS A 43 -14.15 13.49 15.19
CA LYS A 43 -14.44 12.79 13.93
C LYS A 43 -13.46 11.63 13.74
N GLY A 44 -13.98 10.44 13.43
CA GLY A 44 -13.18 9.23 13.22
C GLY A 44 -12.81 8.45 14.49
N ALA A 45 -13.16 8.92 15.69
CA ALA A 45 -12.86 8.25 16.96
C ALA A 45 -13.86 7.14 17.35
N ALA A 46 -14.92 6.92 16.56
CA ALA A 46 -15.94 5.93 16.87
C ALA A 46 -15.40 4.51 16.65
N VAL A 47 -15.18 3.78 17.75
CA VAL A 47 -14.86 2.34 17.71
C VAL A 47 -16.17 1.56 17.71
N ARG A 48 -16.39 0.71 16.69
CA ARG A 48 -17.58 -0.16 16.67
C ARG A 48 -17.51 -1.13 17.84
N ARG A 49 -18.46 -1.04 18.77
CA ARG A 49 -18.64 -2.03 19.84
C ARG A 49 -19.05 -3.35 19.19
N ARG A 50 -18.34 -4.44 19.50
CA ARG A 50 -18.70 -5.79 19.05
C ARG A 50 -19.75 -6.35 20.00
N ASP A 51 -20.91 -5.71 20.06
CA ASP A 51 -22.01 -6.12 20.94
C ASP A 51 -22.85 -7.19 20.24
N LYS A 52 -22.22 -8.36 20.06
CA LYS A 52 -22.90 -9.63 19.80
C LYS A 52 -22.58 -10.64 20.91
N ARG A 53 -22.25 -10.18 22.11
CA ARG A 53 -22.23 -11.05 23.28
C ARG A 53 -23.69 -11.22 23.70
N VAL A 54 -24.20 -12.42 23.42
CA VAL A 54 -25.44 -12.97 23.95
C VAL A 54 -25.56 -12.55 25.42
N PRO A 55 -26.71 -12.03 25.89
CA PRO A 55 -26.88 -11.72 27.31
C PRO A 55 -26.56 -12.98 28.13
N PRO A 56 -25.83 -12.88 29.25
CA PRO A 56 -25.65 -14.02 30.14
C PRO A 56 -27.05 -14.54 30.53
N PRO A 57 -27.25 -15.87 30.59
CA PRO A 57 -28.54 -16.41 31.00
C PRO A 57 -28.88 -15.86 32.39
N ASP A 58 -30.12 -15.41 32.55
CA ASP A 58 -30.64 -14.97 33.84
C ASP A 58 -30.49 -16.15 34.81
N GLU A 59 -29.71 -15.97 35.89
CA GLU A 59 -29.69 -16.94 36.97
C GLU A 59 -31.06 -16.83 37.67
N GLU A 60 -31.93 -17.82 37.45
CA GLU A 60 -33.16 -17.95 38.21
C GLU A 60 -32.79 -18.26 39.67
N ASP A 61 -33.20 -17.37 40.58
CA ASP A 61 -33.13 -17.59 42.03
C ASP A 61 -33.95 -18.84 42.39
N ASP A 62 -33.29 -19.99 42.49
CA ASP A 62 -33.80 -21.18 43.16
C ASP A 62 -33.89 -20.90 44.66
N SER A 63 -34.94 -20.18 45.04
CA SER A 63 -35.43 -20.11 46.42
C SER A 63 -36.33 -21.33 46.69
N GLY A 64 -35.67 -22.45 47.02
CA GLY A 64 -36.28 -23.64 47.62
C GLY A 64 -35.98 -23.74 49.10
#